data_AF-A0A810Q432-F1
#
_entry.id   AF-A0A810Q432-F1
#
_cell.length_a   1.000
_cell.length_b   1.000
_cell.length_c   1.000
_cell.angle_alpha   90.00
_cell.angle_beta   90.00
_cell.angle_gamma   90.00
#
_symmetry.space_group_name_H-M   'P 1'
#
loop_
_entity.id
_entity.type
_entity.pdbx_description
1 polymer ?
#
loop_
_entity_poly.entity_id
_entity_poly.type
_entity_poly.pdbx_seq_one_letter_code
_entity_poly.pdbx_strand_id
1 'polypeptide(L)'
;MIDETELKLWIARLETEESSWPNYEKLAALYIIRNEHGGEQPQAKAPPMLYSAEPAPAKTIKPSGSEFLKAVGNVAQDRAWEVMDELMDTLKIVNEKAYNSVLKKLT
;
A
#
# COMPACT_ATOMS: atom_id res chain seq x y z
N MET A 1 3.63 -26.75 29.77
CA MET A 1 3.10 -26.45 28.43
C MET A 1 2.05 -25.37 28.64
N ILE A 2 2.20 -24.19 28.05
CA ILE A 2 1.23 -23.10 28.25
C ILE A 2 -0.03 -23.45 27.46
N ASP A 3 -1.20 -23.40 28.11
CA ASP A 3 -2.48 -23.68 27.45
C ASP A 3 -2.92 -22.44 26.66
N GLU A 4 -3.00 -22.57 25.33
CA GLU A 4 -3.40 -21.49 24.44
C GLU A 4 -4.84 -21.02 24.68
N THR A 5 -5.71 -21.89 25.20
CA THR A 5 -7.09 -21.55 25.49
C THR A 5 -7.19 -20.64 26.72
N GLU A 6 -6.40 -20.93 27.75
CA GLU A 6 -6.28 -20.09 28.93
C GLU A 6 -5.70 -18.72 28.55
N LEU A 7 -4.65 -18.67 27.73
CA LEU A 7 -4.03 -17.42 27.28
C LEU A 7 -5.04 -16.51 26.55
N LYS A 8 -5.86 -17.08 25.66
CA LYS A 8 -6.91 -16.34 24.93
C LYS A 8 -7.99 -15.81 25.88
N LEU A 9 -8.37 -16.58 26.89
CA LEU A 9 -9.37 -16.18 27.89
C LEU A 9 -8.87 -15.01 28.74
N TRP A 10 -7.61 -15.05 29.17
CA TRP A 10 -6.99 -13.95 29.91
C TRP A 10 -6.87 -12.66 29.10
N ILE A 11 -6.49 -12.75 27.82
CA ILE A 11 -6.47 -11.60 26.91
C ILE A 11 -7.87 -11.00 26.77
N ALA A 12 -8.88 -11.82 26.46
CA ALA A 12 -10.25 -11.35 26.29
C ALA A 12 -10.80 -10.66 27.54
N ARG A 13 -10.50 -11.21 28.73
CA ARG A 13 -10.90 -10.63 30.01
C ARG A 13 -10.25 -9.25 30.23
N LEU A 14 -8.93 -9.15 30.03
CA LEU A 14 -8.18 -7.91 30.23
C LEU A 14 -8.56 -6.84 29.20
N GLU A 15 -8.92 -7.21 27.97
CA GLU A 15 -9.45 -6.29 26.96
C GLU A 15 -10.82 -5.70 27.33
N THR A 16 -11.63 -6.42 28.11
CA THR A 16 -12.95 -5.94 28.57
C THR A 16 -12.91 -5.18 29.89
N GLU A 17 -11.79 -5.24 30.61
CA GLU A 17 -11.61 -4.57 31.90
C GLU A 17 -11.18 -3.10 31.71
N GLU A 18 -11.25 -2.30 32.77
CA GLU A 18 -10.94 -0.87 32.70
C GLU A 18 -9.55 -0.59 32.11
N SER A 19 -9.52 0.44 31.25
CA SER A 19 -8.34 0.98 30.59
C SER A 19 -7.36 1.61 31.59
N SER A 20 -6.58 0.76 32.26
CA SER A 20 -5.55 1.18 33.21
C SER A 20 -4.16 0.76 32.73
N TRP A 21 -3.15 1.56 33.04
CA TRP A 21 -1.76 1.27 32.67
C TRP A 21 -1.27 -0.12 33.13
N PRO A 22 -1.57 -0.59 34.36
CA PRO A 22 -1.21 -1.94 34.79
C PRO A 22 -1.90 -3.04 33.98
N ASN A 23 -3.09 -2.77 33.44
CA ASN A 23 -3.81 -3.71 32.58
C ASN A 23 -3.12 -3.83 31.21
N TYR A 24 -2.72 -2.71 30.61
CA TYR A 24 -1.97 -2.71 29.35
C TYR A 24 -0.61 -3.41 29.45
N GLU A 25 0.09 -3.27 30.57
CA GLU A 25 1.38 -3.94 30.80
C GLU A 25 1.21 -5.47 30.83
N LYS A 26 0.19 -5.97 31.55
CA LYS A 26 -0.15 -7.39 31.58
C LYS A 26 -0.56 -7.89 30.20
N LEU A 27 -1.38 -7.12 29.48
CA LEU A 27 -1.84 -7.45 28.14
C LEU A 27 -0.66 -7.55 27.15
N ALA A 28 0.28 -6.61 27.21
CA ALA A 28 1.49 -6.64 26.39
C ALA A 28 2.33 -7.90 26.64
N ALA A 29 2.53 -8.28 27.90
CA ALA A 29 3.25 -9.51 28.25
C ALA A 29 2.55 -10.77 27.69
N LEU A 30 1.22 -10.85 27.77
CA LEU A 30 0.47 -11.99 27.23
C LEU A 30 0.53 -12.06 25.69
N TYR A 31 0.51 -10.92 25.00
CA TYR A 31 0.69 -10.87 23.55
C TYR A 31 2.08 -11.30 23.08
N ILE A 32 3.13 -10.93 23.83
CA ILE A 32 4.50 -11.38 23.55
C ILE A 32 4.58 -12.90 23.69
N ILE A 33 4.07 -13.46 24.80
CA ILE A 33 4.06 -14.91 25.01
C ILE A 33 3.27 -15.63 23.90
N ARG A 34 2.12 -15.08 23.47
CA ARG A 34 1.34 -15.63 22.36
C ARG A 34 2.14 -15.67 21.05
N ASN A 35 2.89 -14.61 20.76
CA ASN A 35 3.68 -14.49 19.53
C ASN A 35 4.88 -15.45 19.50
N GLU A 36 5.48 -15.72 20.65
CA GLU A 36 6.60 -16.68 20.77
C GLU A 36 6.12 -18.14 20.73
N HIS A 37 4.92 -18.44 21.24
CA HIS A 37 4.39 -19.81 21.32
C HIS A 37 3.59 -20.25 20.09
N GLY A 38 2.92 -19.32 19.39
CA GLY A 38 2.24 -19.59 18.14
C GLY A 38 2.95 -18.86 17.01
N GLY A 39 3.74 -19.57 16.21
CA GLY A 39 4.42 -19.05 15.00
C GLY A 39 3.47 -18.61 13.88
N GLU A 40 2.27 -18.15 14.22
CA GLU A 40 1.32 -17.50 13.35
C GLU A 40 0.97 -16.15 13.98
N GLN A 41 1.59 -15.11 13.41
CA GLN A 41 1.24 -13.72 13.64
C GLN A 41 -0.28 -13.59 13.74
N PRO A 42 -0.84 -13.17 14.89
CA PRO A 42 -2.14 -12.52 14.84
C PRO A 42 -1.92 -11.32 13.95
N GLN A 43 -2.60 -11.28 12.80
CA GLN A 43 -2.68 -10.12 11.92
C GLN A 43 -2.56 -8.87 12.77
N ALA A 44 -1.40 -8.24 12.70
CA ALA A 44 -1.17 -6.98 13.37
C ALA A 44 -2.35 -6.12 12.96
N LYS A 45 -3.18 -5.69 13.93
CA LYS A 45 -4.03 -4.52 13.74
C LYS A 45 -3.09 -3.51 13.09
N ALA A 46 -3.43 -3.15 11.85
CA ALA A 46 -2.54 -2.48 10.93
C ALA A 46 -1.73 -1.41 11.69
N PRO A 47 -0.40 -1.34 11.51
CA PRO A 47 0.34 -0.21 12.07
C PRO A 47 -0.41 1.06 11.70
N PRO A 48 -0.55 2.04 12.61
CA PRO A 48 -1.27 3.27 12.31
C PRO A 48 -0.75 3.77 10.96
N MET A 49 -1.65 3.84 9.98
CA MET A 49 -1.34 4.07 8.56
C MET A 49 -0.25 5.13 8.47
N LEU A 50 0.98 4.68 8.23
CA LEU A 50 2.06 5.54 7.79
C LEU A 50 1.66 5.90 6.36
N TYR A 51 0.99 7.05 6.24
CA TYR A 51 0.52 7.67 5.01
C TYR A 51 1.72 8.07 4.13
N SER A 52 2.56 7.13 3.70
CA SER A 52 3.74 7.44 2.88
C SER A 52 4.31 6.25 2.09
N ALA A 53 3.67 5.08 2.04
CA ALA A 53 4.19 3.97 1.25
C ALA A 53 3.12 3.02 0.68
N GLU A 54 1.97 3.55 0.25
CA GLU A 54 1.02 2.75 -0.53
C GLU A 54 1.40 2.87 -2.01
N PRO A 55 1.79 1.78 -2.69
CA PRO A 55 1.90 1.79 -4.15
C PRO A 55 0.50 2.10 -4.66
N ALA A 56 0.37 3.17 -5.45
CA ALA A 56 -0.90 3.60 -6.01
C ALA A 56 -1.65 2.40 -6.61
N PRO A 57 -2.97 2.25 -6.38
CA PRO A 57 -3.72 1.15 -6.95
C PRO A 57 -3.51 1.16 -8.46
N ALA A 58 -2.85 0.11 -8.96
CA ALA A 58 -2.65 -0.10 -10.38
C ALA A 58 -4.04 -0.20 -11.02
N LYS A 59 -4.53 0.95 -11.52
CA LYS A 59 -5.72 1.02 -12.36
C LYS A 59 -5.46 0.01 -13.46
N THR A 60 -6.26 -1.04 -13.51
CA THR A 60 -6.26 -1.99 -14.62
C THR A 60 -6.65 -1.19 -15.85
N ILE A 61 -5.64 -0.71 -16.57
CA ILE A 61 -5.80 0.00 -17.83
C ILE A 61 -6.44 -1.03 -18.75
N LYS A 62 -7.72 -0.85 -19.08
CA LYS A 62 -8.37 -1.64 -20.15
C LYS A 62 -7.40 -1.64 -21.33
N PRO A 63 -7.11 -2.79 -21.96
CA PRO A 63 -6.18 -2.86 -23.08
C PRO A 63 -6.76 -2.02 -24.21
N SER A 64 -6.39 -0.74 -24.21
CA SER A 64 -6.62 0.18 -25.30
C SER A 64 -5.82 -0.39 -26.45
N GLY A 65 -6.43 -0.55 -27.62
CA GLY A 65 -5.78 -1.12 -28.82
C GLY A 65 -4.61 -0.30 -29.36
N SER A 66 -4.10 0.65 -28.57
CA SER A 66 -2.90 1.42 -28.84
C SER A 66 -1.66 0.53 -28.75
N GLU A 67 -0.99 0.37 -29.89
CA GLU A 67 0.32 -0.29 -29.97
C GLU A 67 1.34 0.36 -29.01
N PHE A 68 1.23 1.67 -28.77
CA PHE A 68 2.05 2.37 -27.77
C PHE A 68 1.83 1.81 -26.35
N LEU A 69 0.59 1.63 -25.91
CA LEU A 69 0.32 1.12 -24.55
C LEU A 69 0.69 -0.36 -24.39
N LYS A 70 0.62 -1.15 -25.46
CA LYS A 70 1.16 -2.52 -25.47
C LYS A 70 2.68 -2.52 -25.32
N ALA A 71 3.38 -1.62 -26.02
CA ALA A 71 4.82 -1.46 -25.91
C ALA A 71 5.24 -1.00 -24.50
N VAL A 72 4.53 -0.04 -23.91
CA VAL A 72 4.76 0.42 -22.54
C VAL A 72 4.60 -0.71 -21.51
N GLY A 73 3.66 -1.64 -21.73
CA GLY A 73 3.48 -2.79 -20.83
C GLY A 73 4.69 -3.74 -20.73
N ASN A 74 5.60 -3.68 -21.70
CA ASN A 74 6.81 -4.51 -21.74
C ASN A 74 8.08 -3.75 -21.30
N VAL A 75 7.97 -2.47 -20.95
CA VAL A 75 9.10 -1.57 -20.65
C VAL A 75 8.94 -1.02 -19.23
N ALA A 76 10.07 -0.75 -18.56
CA ALA A 76 10.06 -0.07 -17.26
C ALA A 76 9.32 1.28 -17.37
N GLN A 77 8.46 1.57 -16.40
CA GLN A 77 7.57 2.74 -16.43
C GLN A 77 8.36 4.06 -16.53
N ASP A 78 9.51 4.17 -15.88
CA ASP A 78 10.38 5.36 -15.93
C ASP A 78 10.87 5.63 -17.36
N ARG A 79 11.28 4.58 -18.07
CA ARG A 79 11.72 4.71 -19.45
C ARG A 79 10.58 5.07 -20.40
N ALA A 80 9.36 4.60 -20.11
CA ALA A 80 8.18 5.00 -20.87
C ALA A 80 7.84 6.49 -20.68
N TRP A 81 8.06 7.03 -19.48
CA TRP A 81 7.87 8.46 -19.20
C TRP A 81 8.89 9.33 -19.92
N GLU A 82 10.16 8.92 -19.99
CA GLU A 82 11.19 9.64 -20.76
C GLU A 82 10.83 9.74 -22.24
N VAL A 83 10.34 8.65 -22.85
CA VAL A 83 9.90 8.65 -24.25
C VAL A 83 8.68 9.55 -24.46
N MET A 84 7.77 9.59 -23.49
CA MET A 84 6.62 10.49 -23.53
C MET A 84 7.04 11.97 -23.44
N ASP A 85 8.05 12.29 -22.64
CA ASP A 85 8.56 13.65 -22.51
C ASP A 85 9.23 14.12 -23.81
N GLU A 86 10.07 13.29 -24.41
CA GLU A 86 10.68 13.56 -25.72
C GLU A 86 9.61 13.74 -26.81
N LEU A 87 8.57 12.90 -26.83
CA LEU A 87 7.42 13.08 -27.73
C LEU A 87 6.75 14.44 -27.50
N MET A 88 6.55 14.86 -26.26
CA MET A 88 5.91 16.13 -25.94
C MET A 88 6.78 17.33 -26.35
N ASP A 89 8.10 17.25 -26.23
CA ASP A 89 9.04 18.27 -26.72
C ASP A 89 8.99 18.41 -28.24
N THR A 90 8.99 17.30 -28.98
CA THR A 90 8.81 17.35 -30.44
C THR A 90 7.44 17.91 -30.83
N LEU A 91 6.39 17.52 -30.11
CA LEU A 91 5.02 17.99 -30.38
C LEU A 91 4.90 19.50 -30.14
N LYS A 92 5.61 20.05 -29.14
CA LYS A 92 5.64 21.49 -28.87
C LYS A 92 6.22 22.29 -30.05
N ILE A 93 7.25 21.75 -30.72
CA ILE A 93 7.91 22.40 -31.87
C ILE A 93 7.06 22.25 -33.14
N VAL A 94 6.53 21.05 -33.40
CA VAL A 94 5.82 20.74 -34.65
C VAL A 94 4.36 21.18 -34.62
N ASN A 95 3.70 21.12 -33.46
CA ASN A 95 2.29 21.47 -33.30
C ASN A 95 1.96 21.89 -31.85
N GLU A 96 2.21 23.16 -31.56
CA GLU A 96 1.93 23.76 -30.24
C GLU A 96 0.46 23.63 -29.82
N LYS A 97 -0.48 23.67 -30.77
CA LYS A 97 -1.92 23.51 -30.47
C LYS A 97 -2.25 22.11 -29.96
N ALA A 98 -1.64 21.07 -30.54
CA ALA A 98 -1.80 19.69 -30.06
C ALA A 98 -1.17 19.52 -28.67
N TYR A 99 0.04 20.06 -28.47
CA TYR A 99 0.70 20.08 -27.17
C TYR A 99 -0.18 20.74 -26.09
N ASN A 100 -0.68 21.95 -26.34
CA ASN A 100 -1.53 22.68 -25.39
C ASN A 100 -2.86 21.97 -25.10
N SER A 101 -3.42 21.24 -26.08
CA SER A 101 -4.63 20.42 -25.90
C SER A 101 -4.37 19.25 -24.95
N VAL A 102 -3.22 18.59 -25.06
CA VAL A 102 -2.81 17.52 -24.14
C VAL A 102 -2.54 18.08 -22.75
N LEU A 103 -1.78 19.17 -22.66
CA LEU A 103 -1.46 19.82 -21.39
C LEU A 103 -2.74 20.21 -20.63
N LYS A 104 -3.71 20.83 -21.31
CA LYS A 104 -5.02 21.22 -20.75
C LYS A 104 -5.84 20.02 -20.24
N LYS A 105 -5.58 18.79 -20.70
CA LYS A 105 -6.25 17.59 -20.18
C LYS A 105 -5.61 17.06 -18.90
N LEU A 106 -4.36 17.46 -18.63
CA LEU A 106 -3.59 17.03 -17.46
C LEU A 106 -3.68 18.02 -16.28
N THR A 107 -3.93 19.31 -16.56
CA THR A 107 -4.20 20.38 -15.58
C THR A 107 -5.68 20.69 -15.49
#